data_AF-A0A846HAY3-F1
#
_entry.id   AF-A0A846HAY3-F1
#
_cell.length_a   1.000
_cell.length_b   1.000
_cell.length_c   1.000
_cell.angle_alpha   90.00
_cell.angle_beta   90.00
_cell.angle_gamma   90.00
#
_symmetry.space_group_name_H-M   'P 1'
#
loop_
_entity.id
_entity.type
_entity.pdbx_description
1 polymer ?
#
loop_
_entity_poly.entity_id
_entity_poly.type
_entity_poly.pdbx_seq_one_letter_code
_entity_poly.pdbx_strand_id
1 'polypeptide(L)'
;MLKPVSYKTDEHRAYQQALDDFGITELLAKLNNYSDPDFDSTWMQLQPQEIESLAAILISQLTHSINGKLIANYLNLIRHSNQDIVPGLIKLKCPDASIELPVNFPHVAKTPRFLYGDRLRWLSNESDTDWGIVIGRFYSFSSDRCCWSWCYLIWLSKESQSAAWTSADIAWEEDLEPISEETH
;
A
#
# COMPACT_ATOMS: atom_id res chain seq x y z
N MET A 1 -4.86 30.60 -31.67
CA MET A 1 -5.31 29.25 -31.25
C MET A 1 -4.97 29.09 -29.78
N LEU A 2 -5.96 29.20 -28.90
CA LEU A 2 -5.80 28.95 -27.46
C LEU A 2 -5.72 27.43 -27.26
N LYS A 3 -4.63 26.95 -26.66
CA LYS A 3 -4.55 25.56 -26.18
C LYS A 3 -5.59 25.41 -25.06
N PRO A 4 -6.44 24.37 -25.07
CA PRO A 4 -7.31 24.12 -23.94
C PRO A 4 -6.42 23.73 -22.76
N VAL A 5 -6.61 24.43 -21.65
CA VAL A 5 -5.96 24.10 -20.39
C VAL A 5 -6.65 22.83 -19.88
N SER A 6 -6.00 21.68 -20.05
CA SER A 6 -6.36 20.45 -19.35
C SER A 6 -5.95 20.66 -17.89
N TYR A 7 -6.92 21.10 -17.09
CA TYR A 7 -6.77 21.16 -15.64
C TYR A 7 -6.87 19.73 -15.09
N LYS A 8 -6.19 19.47 -13.96
CA LYS A 8 -6.09 18.23 -13.16
C LYS A 8 -7.31 17.29 -13.12
N THR A 9 -8.50 17.79 -13.45
CA THR A 9 -9.75 17.03 -13.63
C THR A 9 -9.66 15.89 -14.65
N ASP A 10 -8.88 16.00 -15.72
CA ASP A 10 -8.73 14.89 -16.69
C ASP A 10 -7.92 13.73 -16.11
N GLU A 11 -6.87 14.03 -15.33
CA GLU A 11 -6.03 13.01 -14.69
C GLU A 11 -6.80 12.23 -13.62
N HIS A 12 -7.58 12.92 -12.79
CA HIS A 12 -8.43 12.28 -11.78
C HIS A 12 -9.51 11.39 -12.42
N ARG A 13 -10.06 11.80 -13.57
CA ARG A 13 -11.07 11.02 -14.28
C ARG A 13 -10.48 9.76 -14.92
N ALA A 14 -9.29 9.87 -15.51
CA ALA A 14 -8.58 8.73 -16.08
C ALA A 14 -8.17 7.72 -15.00
N TYR A 15 -7.71 8.20 -13.84
CA TYR A 15 -7.36 7.35 -12.71
C TYR A 15 -8.58 6.60 -12.17
N GLN A 16 -9.71 7.28 -11.97
CA GLN A 16 -10.93 6.64 -11.49
C GLN A 16 -11.45 5.59 -12.49
N GLN A 17 -11.43 5.91 -13.79
CA GLN A 17 -11.80 4.95 -14.83
C GLN A 17 -10.94 3.70 -14.78
N ALA A 18 -9.62 3.84 -14.57
CA ALA A 18 -8.74 2.69 -14.44
C ALA A 18 -9.10 1.83 -13.21
N LEU A 19 -9.38 2.43 -12.06
CA LEU A 19 -9.80 1.70 -10.86
C LEU A 19 -11.10 0.91 -11.09
N ASP A 20 -12.05 1.49 -11.82
CA ASP A 20 -13.30 0.83 -12.18
C ASP A 20 -13.06 -0.31 -13.18
N ASP A 21 -12.26 -0.07 -14.23
CA ASP A 21 -11.93 -1.07 -15.26
C ASP A 21 -11.20 -2.30 -14.68
N PHE A 22 -10.37 -2.10 -13.65
CA PHE A 22 -9.68 -3.18 -12.93
C PHE A 22 -10.50 -3.78 -11.78
N GLY A 23 -11.73 -3.30 -11.54
CA GLY A 23 -12.64 -3.81 -10.51
C GLY A 23 -12.24 -3.47 -9.07
N ILE A 24 -11.34 -2.49 -8.87
CA ILE A 24 -10.87 -2.10 -7.54
C ILE A 24 -11.99 -1.44 -6.74
N THR A 25 -12.80 -0.60 -7.37
CA THR A 25 -13.96 0.03 -6.75
C THR A 25 -15.00 -1.00 -6.30
N GLU A 26 -15.24 -2.05 -7.11
CA GLU A 26 -16.13 -3.15 -6.76
C GLU A 26 -15.60 -3.96 -5.56
N LEU A 27 -14.29 -4.24 -5.53
CA LEU A 27 -13.65 -4.92 -4.41
C LEU A 27 -13.83 -4.14 -3.10
N LEU A 28 -13.54 -2.84 -3.11
CA LEU A 28 -13.68 -1.98 -1.92
C LEU A 28 -15.14 -1.92 -1.45
N ALA A 29 -16.08 -1.75 -2.38
CA ALA A 29 -17.51 -1.76 -2.07
C ALA A 29 -17.96 -3.11 -1.49
N LYS A 30 -17.41 -4.22 -1.99
CA LYS A 30 -17.71 -5.56 -1.46
C LYS A 30 -17.18 -5.72 -0.05
N LEU A 31 -15.92 -5.37 0.22
CA LEU A 31 -15.33 -5.47 1.56
C LEU A 31 -16.08 -4.62 2.59
N ASN A 32 -16.51 -3.41 2.20
CA ASN A 32 -17.24 -2.51 3.08
C ASN A 32 -18.64 -3.04 3.45
N ASN A 33 -19.28 -3.83 2.58
CA ASN A 33 -20.66 -4.29 2.75
C ASN A 33 -20.78 -5.82 2.89
N TYR A 34 -19.67 -6.51 3.13
CA TYR A 34 -19.68 -7.98 3.20
C TYR A 34 -20.27 -8.45 4.53
N SER A 35 -21.24 -9.36 4.44
CA SER A 35 -21.83 -10.03 5.59
C SER A 35 -22.16 -11.48 5.24
N ASP A 36 -21.72 -12.40 6.09
CA ASP A 36 -21.99 -13.82 6.07
C ASP A 36 -22.05 -14.36 7.52
N PRO A 37 -22.29 -15.67 7.75
CA PRO A 37 -22.37 -16.23 9.10
C PRO A 37 -21.09 -16.09 9.94
N ASP A 38 -19.93 -15.92 9.31
CA ASP A 38 -18.61 -15.89 9.96
C ASP A 38 -18.06 -14.46 10.08
N PHE A 39 -18.59 -13.49 9.32
CA PHE A 39 -18.13 -12.11 9.28
C PHE A 39 -19.24 -11.12 8.92
N ASP A 40 -19.31 -9.97 9.60
CA ASP A 40 -20.20 -8.86 9.25
C ASP A 40 -19.47 -7.52 9.34
N SER A 41 -19.34 -6.82 8.20
CA SER A 41 -18.64 -5.54 8.11
C SER A 41 -19.33 -4.41 8.89
N THR A 42 -20.66 -4.46 9.02
CA THR A 42 -21.44 -3.45 9.73
C THR A 42 -21.28 -3.58 11.25
N TRP A 43 -21.08 -4.80 11.73
CA TRP A 43 -20.80 -5.06 13.15
C TRP A 43 -19.35 -4.73 13.51
N MET A 44 -18.42 -4.95 12.57
CA MET A 44 -16.99 -4.67 12.77
C MET A 44 -16.63 -3.17 12.66
N GLN A 45 -17.52 -2.32 12.13
CA GLN A 45 -17.30 -0.87 11.99
C GLN A 45 -15.95 -0.50 11.35
N LEU A 46 -15.62 -1.18 10.24
CA LEU A 46 -14.35 -1.02 9.56
C LEU A 46 -14.11 0.45 9.15
N GLN A 47 -12.94 0.97 9.50
CA GLN A 47 -12.53 2.29 9.04
C GLN A 47 -12.11 2.25 7.56
N PRO A 48 -12.23 3.36 6.81
CA PRO A 48 -11.83 3.40 5.40
C PRO A 48 -10.38 2.93 5.16
N GLN A 49 -9.46 3.31 6.05
CA GLN A 49 -8.05 2.92 5.98
C GLN A 49 -7.84 1.41 6.18
N GLU A 50 -8.65 0.77 7.01
CA GLU A 50 -8.60 -0.68 7.22
C GLU A 50 -9.09 -1.44 5.98
N ILE A 51 -10.13 -0.92 5.33
CA ILE A 51 -10.68 -1.50 4.08
C ILE A 51 -9.65 -1.39 2.95
N GLU A 52 -9.02 -0.22 2.80
CA GLU A 52 -7.96 0.00 1.82
C GLU A 52 -6.75 -0.90 2.08
N SER A 53 -6.33 -1.02 3.34
CA SER A 53 -5.23 -1.90 3.74
C SER A 53 -5.56 -3.37 3.46
N LEU A 54 -6.79 -3.81 3.79
CA LEU A 54 -7.26 -5.15 3.51
C LEU A 54 -7.30 -5.44 2.00
N ALA A 55 -7.81 -4.50 1.20
CA ALA A 55 -7.81 -4.63 -0.26
C ALA A 55 -6.39 -4.76 -0.81
N ALA A 56 -5.46 -3.92 -0.36
CA ALA A 56 -4.06 -3.97 -0.76
C ALA A 56 -3.41 -5.31 -0.39
N ILE A 57 -3.68 -5.84 0.81
CA ILE A 57 -3.22 -7.16 1.24
C ILE A 57 -3.75 -8.25 0.31
N LEU A 58 -5.06 -8.28 0.05
CA LEU A 58 -5.69 -9.29 -0.79
C LEU A 58 -5.15 -9.28 -2.22
N ILE A 59 -4.96 -8.10 -2.81
CA ILE A 59 -4.38 -7.93 -4.15
C ILE A 59 -2.91 -8.40 -4.17
N SER A 60 -2.14 -8.04 -3.14
CA SER A 60 -0.76 -8.48 -2.98
C SER A 60 -0.66 -10.01 -2.89
N GLN A 61 -1.49 -10.62 -2.04
CA GLN A 61 -1.55 -12.08 -1.90
C GLN A 61 -1.99 -12.78 -3.18
N LEU A 62 -2.97 -12.21 -3.88
CA LEU A 62 -3.39 -12.72 -5.18
C LEU A 62 -2.20 -12.72 -6.14
N THR A 63 -1.52 -11.59 -6.27
CA THR A 63 -0.35 -11.44 -7.15
C THR A 63 0.75 -12.46 -6.80
N HIS A 64 1.00 -12.68 -5.51
CA HIS A 64 2.00 -13.66 -5.05
C HIS A 64 1.57 -15.11 -5.29
N SER A 65 0.27 -15.40 -5.25
CA SER A 65 -0.28 -16.74 -5.47
C SER A 65 -0.29 -17.18 -6.95
N ILE A 66 -0.14 -16.22 -7.88
CA ILE A 66 -0.11 -16.50 -9.32
C ILE A 66 1.08 -17.39 -9.65
N ASN A 67 0.77 -18.54 -10.25
CA ASN A 67 1.76 -19.48 -10.74
C ASN A 67 1.35 -20.01 -12.12
N GLY A 68 2.28 -20.69 -12.81
CA GLY A 68 2.05 -21.17 -14.17
C GLY A 68 0.83 -22.08 -14.32
N LYS A 69 0.49 -22.88 -13.29
CA LYS A 69 -0.69 -23.75 -13.30
C LYS A 69 -1.98 -22.93 -13.26
N LEU A 70 -2.03 -21.92 -12.39
CA LEU A 70 -3.16 -21.00 -12.28
C LEU A 70 -3.37 -20.24 -13.60
N ILE A 71 -2.29 -19.68 -14.17
CA ILE A 71 -2.34 -18.99 -15.47
C ILE A 71 -2.84 -19.92 -16.58
N ALA A 72 -2.29 -21.13 -16.69
CA ALA A 72 -2.71 -22.10 -17.70
C ALA A 72 -4.19 -22.46 -17.58
N ASN A 73 -4.69 -22.64 -16.35
CA ASN A 73 -6.09 -22.93 -16.11
C ASN A 73 -7.00 -21.77 -16.54
N TYR A 74 -6.68 -20.52 -16.17
CA TYR A 74 -7.45 -19.35 -16.58
C TYR A 74 -7.41 -19.13 -18.10
N LEU A 75 -6.26 -19.31 -18.74
CA LEU A 75 -6.15 -19.22 -20.20
C LEU A 75 -6.98 -20.30 -20.91
N ASN A 76 -7.02 -21.51 -20.37
CA ASN A 76 -7.87 -22.57 -20.90
C ASN A 76 -9.36 -22.23 -20.77
N LEU A 77 -9.79 -21.65 -19.64
CA LEU A 77 -11.17 -21.19 -19.46
C LEU A 77 -11.56 -20.11 -20.47
N ILE A 78 -10.69 -19.11 -20.66
CA ILE A 78 -10.92 -18.02 -21.63
C ILE A 78 -11.04 -18.57 -23.05
N ARG A 79 -10.21 -19.56 -23.42
CA ARG A 79 -10.14 -20.12 -24.77
C ARG A 79 -11.25 -21.12 -25.08
N HIS A 80 -11.80 -21.80 -24.07
CA HIS A 80 -12.74 -22.91 -24.28
C HIS A 80 -14.17 -22.61 -23.84
N SER A 81 -14.46 -21.41 -23.29
CA SER A 81 -15.79 -20.95 -22.86
C SER A 81 -16.56 -21.97 -22.01
N ASN A 82 -15.85 -22.87 -21.32
CA ASN A 82 -16.48 -23.90 -20.53
C ASN A 82 -16.67 -23.36 -19.11
N GLN A 83 -17.90 -22.93 -18.80
CA GLN A 83 -18.30 -22.36 -17.52
C GLN A 83 -18.53 -23.42 -16.42
N ASP A 84 -17.73 -24.49 -16.41
CA ASP A 84 -17.67 -25.32 -15.22
C ASP A 84 -16.86 -24.53 -14.19
N ILE A 85 -17.57 -23.74 -13.39
CA ILE A 85 -17.05 -22.97 -12.26
C ILE A 85 -16.24 -23.95 -11.42
N VAL A 86 -14.92 -23.83 -11.44
CA VAL A 86 -14.06 -24.56 -10.50
C VAL A 86 -13.96 -23.69 -9.23
N PRO A 87 -14.74 -23.98 -8.17
CA PRO A 87 -14.55 -23.29 -6.91
C PRO A 87 -13.13 -23.54 -6.39
N GLY A 88 -12.46 -22.48 -5.93
CA GLY A 88 -11.19 -22.59 -5.22
C GLY A 88 -9.91 -22.58 -6.08
N LEU A 89 -9.93 -21.98 -7.27
CA LEU A 89 -8.71 -21.75 -8.07
C LEU A 89 -7.69 -20.86 -7.35
N ILE A 90 -8.18 -19.88 -6.60
CA ILE A 90 -7.35 -18.99 -5.79
C ILE A 90 -7.40 -19.50 -4.35
N LYS A 91 -6.29 -20.06 -3.90
CA LYS A 91 -6.05 -20.31 -2.48
C LYS A 91 -5.05 -19.27 -2.00
N LEU A 92 -5.58 -18.17 -1.46
CA LEU A 92 -4.75 -17.20 -0.76
C LEU A 92 -4.32 -17.84 0.56
N LYS A 93 -3.01 -17.99 0.75
CA LYS A 93 -2.45 -18.21 2.08
C LYS A 93 -2.12 -16.84 2.62
N CYS A 94 -2.50 -16.56 3.86
CA CYS A 94 -1.83 -15.49 4.58
C CYS A 94 -0.34 -15.89 4.64
N PRO A 95 0.61 -15.00 4.33
CA PRO A 95 2.00 -15.27 4.64
C PRO A 95 2.02 -15.54 6.13
N ASP A 96 2.61 -16.67 6.54
CA ASP A 96 3.02 -16.81 7.92
C ASP A 96 3.80 -15.53 8.26
N ALA A 97 3.59 -14.96 9.45
CA ALA A 97 4.34 -13.83 9.96
C ALA A 97 5.81 -14.26 10.11
N SER A 98 6.47 -14.40 8.97
CA SER A 98 7.82 -14.90 8.88
C SER A 98 8.69 -13.73 9.26
N ILE A 99 9.33 -13.89 10.42
CA ILE A 99 10.37 -13.00 10.92
C ILE A 99 11.61 -13.06 9.98
N GLU A 100 11.65 -14.02 9.06
CA GLU A 100 12.75 -14.20 8.12
C GLU A 100 12.64 -13.26 6.91
N LEU A 101 13.75 -12.58 6.63
CA LEU A 101 13.95 -11.78 5.43
C LEU A 101 13.57 -12.57 4.15
N PRO A 102 13.03 -11.90 3.12
CA PRO A 102 12.70 -12.57 1.85
C PRO A 102 13.93 -13.29 1.26
N VAL A 103 13.72 -14.52 0.77
CA VAL A 103 14.76 -15.46 0.30
C VAL A 103 15.75 -14.84 -0.72
N ASN A 104 15.34 -13.81 -1.46
CA ASN A 104 16.15 -13.14 -2.49
C ASN A 104 16.50 -11.67 -2.15
N PHE A 105 16.43 -11.26 -0.87
CA PHE A 105 16.85 -9.92 -0.46
C PHE A 105 18.36 -9.69 -0.77
N PRO A 106 18.76 -8.52 -1.30
CA PRO A 106 17.96 -7.30 -1.56
C PRO A 106 17.31 -7.23 -2.95
N HIS A 107 17.48 -8.22 -3.82
CA HIS A 107 17.04 -8.14 -5.24
C HIS A 107 15.52 -8.02 -5.43
N VAL A 108 14.73 -8.51 -4.48
CA VAL A 108 13.25 -8.41 -4.50
C VAL A 108 12.70 -7.16 -3.81
N ALA A 109 13.52 -6.46 -3.03
CA ALA A 109 13.08 -5.25 -2.35
C ALA A 109 12.98 -4.11 -3.36
N LYS A 110 11.92 -3.29 -3.24
CA LYS A 110 11.84 -2.02 -3.97
C LYS A 110 13.08 -1.18 -3.65
N THR A 111 13.54 -0.36 -4.59
CA THR A 111 14.59 0.62 -4.27
C THR A 111 14.03 1.63 -3.26
N PRO A 112 14.71 1.87 -2.13
CA PRO A 112 14.27 2.85 -1.13
C PRO A 112 14.18 4.25 -1.76
N ARG A 113 13.06 4.93 -1.50
CA ARG A 113 12.73 6.26 -2.03
C ARG A 113 13.61 7.37 -1.45
N PHE A 114 14.03 7.23 -0.19
CA PHE A 114 14.77 8.26 0.53
C PHE A 114 16.18 7.80 0.92
N LEU A 115 17.08 8.77 1.01
CA LEU A 115 18.50 8.60 1.29
C LEU A 115 18.86 9.19 2.66
N TYR A 116 20.05 8.82 3.14
CA TYR A 116 20.62 9.42 4.35
C TYR A 116 20.83 10.92 4.14
N GLY A 117 20.38 11.73 5.10
CA GLY A 117 20.44 13.18 5.03
C GLY A 117 19.18 13.84 4.46
N ASP A 118 18.26 13.07 3.86
CA ASP A 118 16.99 13.63 3.37
C ASP A 118 16.16 14.18 4.53
N ARG A 119 15.52 15.33 4.31
CA ARG A 119 14.57 15.92 5.25
C ARG A 119 13.17 15.44 4.93
N LEU A 120 12.57 14.72 5.86
CA LEU A 120 11.25 14.13 5.71
C LEU A 120 10.33 14.62 6.82
N ARG A 121 9.04 14.67 6.51
CA ARG A 121 7.96 14.86 7.48
C ARG A 121 6.92 13.76 7.35
N TRP A 122 6.15 13.56 8.41
CA TRP A 122 5.04 12.63 8.39
C TRP A 122 3.90 13.18 7.54
N LEU A 123 3.31 12.29 6.73
CA LEU A 123 2.08 12.58 6.00
C LEU A 123 0.94 12.82 7.00
N SER A 124 0.40 14.02 6.99
CA SER A 124 -0.88 14.30 7.65
C SER A 124 -1.58 15.46 6.96
N ASN A 125 -2.89 15.56 7.22
CA ASN A 125 -3.74 16.63 6.71
C ASN A 125 -3.49 17.98 7.41
N GLU A 126 -2.69 17.98 8.48
CA GLU A 126 -2.33 19.16 9.26
C GLU A 126 -0.98 19.71 8.79
N SER A 127 -0.81 21.03 8.88
CA SER A 127 0.39 21.70 8.38
C SER A 127 1.61 21.57 9.31
N ASP A 128 1.42 21.19 10.56
CA ASP A 128 2.44 21.17 11.61
C ASP A 128 2.74 19.73 12.04
N THR A 129 3.27 18.94 11.11
CA THR A 129 3.67 17.56 11.39
C THR A 129 5.13 17.49 11.78
N ASP A 130 5.47 16.51 12.62
CA ASP A 130 6.85 16.27 12.99
C ASP A 130 7.71 16.03 11.75
N TRP A 131 8.97 16.45 11.84
CA TRP A 131 9.92 16.32 10.76
C TRP A 131 11.31 16.08 11.26
N GLY A 132 12.17 15.59 10.39
CA GLY A 132 13.54 15.33 10.74
C GLY A 132 14.40 14.93 9.56
N ILE A 133 15.60 14.45 9.88
CA ILE A 133 16.59 14.02 8.91
C ILE A 133 16.72 12.51 8.97
N VAL A 134 16.74 11.85 7.81
CA VAL A 134 17.00 10.41 7.73
C VAL A 134 18.43 10.11 8.18
N ILE A 135 18.55 9.34 9.27
CA ILE A 135 19.84 8.89 9.83
C ILE A 135 20.03 7.37 9.73
N GLY A 136 18.99 6.64 9.31
CA GLY A 136 19.01 5.19 9.19
C GLY A 136 17.85 4.70 8.34
N ARG A 137 18.01 3.49 7.78
CA ARG A 137 16.90 2.74 7.18
C ARG A 137 17.13 1.24 7.34
N PHE A 138 16.05 0.49 7.43
CA PHE A 138 16.07 -0.97 7.47
C PHE A 138 14.82 -1.53 6.79
N TYR A 139 14.91 -2.78 6.35
CA TYR A 139 13.79 -3.47 5.71
C TYR A 139 13.10 -4.34 6.75
N SER A 140 11.80 -4.14 6.97
CA SER A 140 11.03 -4.80 8.03
C SER A 140 9.63 -5.19 7.56
N PHE A 141 9.02 -6.14 8.25
CA PHE A 141 7.64 -6.56 7.99
C PHE A 141 6.65 -5.61 8.66
N SER A 142 5.85 -4.91 7.86
CA SER A 142 4.73 -4.10 8.29
C SER A 142 3.52 -5.02 8.48
N SER A 143 3.11 -5.20 9.74
CA SER A 143 1.99 -6.10 10.10
C SER A 143 0.65 -5.56 9.64
N ASP A 144 0.48 -4.25 9.62
CA ASP A 144 -0.70 -3.54 9.13
C ASP A 144 -0.93 -3.76 7.63
N ARG A 145 0.15 -3.93 6.85
CA ARG A 145 0.08 -4.14 5.38
C ARG A 145 0.44 -5.56 4.97
N CYS A 146 0.69 -6.44 5.94
CA CYS A 146 1.18 -7.81 5.75
C CYS A 146 2.27 -7.93 4.67
N CYS A 147 3.21 -6.99 4.61
CA CYS A 147 4.25 -6.96 3.60
C CYS A 147 5.57 -6.40 4.11
N TRP A 148 6.66 -6.75 3.44
CA TRP A 148 7.97 -6.19 3.72
C TRP A 148 8.13 -4.81 3.07
N SER A 149 8.52 -3.81 3.86
CA SER A 149 8.69 -2.43 3.41
C SER A 149 9.91 -1.75 4.06
N TRP A 150 10.32 -0.62 3.49
CA TRP A 150 11.36 0.22 4.07
C TRP A 150 10.82 1.01 5.26
N CYS A 151 11.57 0.96 6.36
CA CYS A 151 11.36 1.78 7.54
C CYS A 151 12.59 2.68 7.73
N TYR A 152 12.34 3.94 8.05
CA TYR A 152 13.36 4.96 8.21
C TYR A 152 13.49 5.36 9.67
N LEU A 153 14.73 5.50 10.13
CA LEU A 153 15.06 6.12 11.41
C LEU A 153 15.33 7.60 11.16
N ILE A 154 14.52 8.45 11.78
CA ILE A 154 14.50 9.89 11.55
C ILE A 154 14.98 10.58 12.82
N TRP A 155 16.02 11.40 12.69
CA TRP A 155 16.42 12.34 13.74
C TRP A 155 15.49 13.54 13.70
N LEU A 156 14.66 13.70 14.74
CA LEU A 156 13.64 14.75 14.80
C LEU A 156 14.26 16.14 14.96
N SER A 157 13.69 17.12 14.25
CA SER A 157 14.01 18.53 14.46
C SER A 157 13.64 18.95 15.87
N LYS A 158 14.40 19.89 16.46
CA LYS A 158 14.06 20.46 17.77
C LYS A 158 12.74 21.24 17.78
N GLU A 159 12.27 21.62 16.60
CA GLU A 159 11.02 22.36 16.38
C GLU A 159 9.81 21.43 16.30
N SER A 160 10.02 20.13 16.13
CA SER A 160 8.96 19.11 16.14
C SER A 160 8.36 18.96 17.54
N GLN A 161 7.05 18.77 17.63
CA GLN A 161 6.34 18.66 18.91
C GLN A 161 6.87 17.45 19.70
N SER A 162 7.16 16.35 19.00
CA SER A 162 7.72 15.15 19.61
C SER A 162 9.16 15.29 20.10
N ALA A 163 9.88 16.34 19.70
CA ALA A 163 11.26 16.56 20.14
C ALA A 163 11.36 16.82 21.65
N ALA A 164 10.23 17.14 22.31
CA ALA A 164 10.14 17.30 23.75
C ALA A 164 10.42 15.99 24.52
N TRP A 165 10.17 14.81 23.92
CA TRP A 165 10.30 13.51 24.60
C TRP A 165 11.20 12.50 23.90
N THR A 166 11.51 12.68 22.61
CA THR A 166 12.38 11.77 21.85
C THR A 166 13.22 12.55 20.84
N SER A 167 14.47 12.12 20.64
CA SER A 167 15.36 12.74 19.65
C SER A 167 15.29 12.06 18.28
N ALA A 168 14.73 10.86 18.22
CA ALA A 168 14.56 10.11 16.98
C ALA A 168 13.29 9.26 17.03
N ASP A 169 12.70 9.01 15.86
CA ASP A 169 11.55 8.15 15.70
C ASP A 169 11.66 7.30 14.43
N ILE A 170 10.81 6.29 14.30
CA ILE A 170 10.73 5.41 13.14
C ILE A 170 9.42 5.61 12.38
N ALA A 171 9.49 5.56 11.05
CA ALA A 171 8.32 5.64 10.19
C ALA A 171 8.48 4.78 8.94
N TRP A 172 7.36 4.27 8.43
CA TRP A 172 7.36 3.54 7.16
C TRP A 172 7.52 4.50 6.00
N GLU A 173 8.13 4.03 4.91
CA GLU A 173 8.38 4.82 3.70
C GLU A 173 7.14 5.51 3.14
N GLU A 174 6.00 4.83 3.25
CA GLU A 174 4.73 5.30 2.70
C GLU A 174 4.06 6.38 3.57
N ASP A 175 4.52 6.56 4.81
CA ASP A 175 3.97 7.54 5.76
C ASP A 175 4.78 8.85 5.76
N LEU A 176 5.76 8.96 4.86
CA LEU A 176 6.72 10.04 4.79
C LEU A 176 6.68 10.76 3.44
N GLU A 177 6.93 12.06 3.49
CA GLU A 177 7.17 12.88 2.31
C GLU A 177 8.36 13.83 2.49
N PRO A 178 9.04 14.19 1.39
CA PRO A 178 10.11 15.17 1.43
C PRO A 178 9.61 16.55 1.86
N ILE A 179 10.38 17.24 2.69
CA ILE A 179 10.22 18.67 2.86
C ILE A 179 10.91 19.35 1.68
N SER A 180 10.11 19.92 0.78
CA SER A 180 10.64 20.81 -0.25
C SER A 180 11.20 22.05 0.42
N GLU A 181 12.50 22.31 0.25
CA GLU A 181 13.07 23.62 0.56
C GLU A 181 12.42 24.62 -0.40
N GLU A 182 11.55 25.49 0.09
CA GLU A 182 11.21 26.70 -0.65
C GLU A 182 12.53 27.46 -0.86
N THR A 183 13.08 27.38 -2.07
CA THR A 183 14.14 28.28 -2.52
C THR A 183 13.61 29.70 -2.46
N HIS A 184 13.96 30.41 -1.38
CA HIS A 184 13.84 31.85 -1.26
C HIS A 184 14.76 32.59 -2.25
#